data_AF-A0AAY4EZ89-F1
#
_entry.id   AF-A0AAY4EZ89-F1
#
_cell.length_a   1.000
_cell.length_b   1.000
_cell.length_c   1.000
_cell.angle_alpha   90.00
_cell.angle_beta   90.00
_cell.angle_gamma   90.00
#
_symmetry.space_group_name_H-M   'P 1'
#
loop_
_entity.id
_entity.type
_entity.pdbx_description
1 polymer ?
#
loop_
_entity_poly.entity_id
_entity_poly.type
_entity_poly.pdbx_seq_one_letter_code
_entity_poly.pdbx_strand_id
1 'polypeptide(L)'
;MGLLDMAVFVSISFCAFTSGMCPDNCQCKKTKVFCQGHIISTFPSPVPAGTNAMFIFNTSIMALKSADFDDVSEDLQIFDIRDTQITDISSNTFDATNNLFALCISGTDLVSLPEDLFQNLQALESLNLTKNKLQNLPSTLFSHLESLETLDLGQNLLTTLPENAFYNLTQLKKVILAKNRITELPKEVFSGLRQLKILRLNDNRMKEIPAGVFKDLVDLEELSLQINQITHLPADLFLHQRSLRKLYLSNNRLSALPGGIFMNMPNLTRFTLHENNLQNLSTGVFGPMSIQELWLYGNRLTHLQDGVFRNLTNLHLLVISRNLIETISPGAFQGLINIQEVSLHTNRIKQLEMGIFSGLPNLVHISLEHNQIKSLSGQLLHGVSSLRQLDLHNNSLINAPQDFLDSLQVVNEVLLAMNPWRCDRDIIKLRDWMLLNPHKVANLSLIKCQSPPALNATKITDLTDQDIDATPSHAPSVIPYSQSQSPTDKRRRPHTPSGKRSTPVPATRATTAPEQGGDTHTRDIVSCGLSKHTHLITALVCTAIITSFVICFICWNRKRRDSRNLQRPPKTSSVI
;
A
#
# COMPACT_ATOMS: atom_id res chain seq x y z
N MET A 1 -29.12 3.63 -84.84
CA MET A 1 -27.88 3.13 -84.24
C MET A 1 -26.97 4.32 -84.04
N GLY A 2 -26.52 4.73 -82.87
CA GLY A 2 -26.79 4.36 -81.49
C GLY A 2 -26.33 5.56 -80.66
N LEU A 3 -27.12 5.93 -79.66
CA LEU A 3 -26.75 6.87 -78.60
C LEU A 3 -25.73 6.18 -77.69
N LEU A 4 -24.45 6.31 -77.99
CA LEU A 4 -23.32 6.05 -77.08
C LEU A 4 -22.18 7.00 -77.50
N ASP A 5 -21.40 7.46 -76.51
CA ASP A 5 -20.15 8.21 -76.64
C ASP A 5 -20.17 9.76 -76.65
N MET A 6 -21.03 10.39 -75.84
CA MET A 6 -20.79 11.77 -75.36
C MET A 6 -21.22 12.00 -73.88
N ALA A 7 -21.07 10.98 -73.03
CA ALA A 7 -21.37 11.09 -71.59
C ALA A 7 -20.22 10.57 -70.70
N VAL A 8 -18.95 10.75 -71.11
CA VAL A 8 -17.77 10.27 -70.36
C VAL A 8 -16.92 11.42 -69.77
N PHE A 9 -17.33 12.69 -69.87
CA PHE A 9 -16.48 13.81 -69.40
C PHE A 9 -17.12 14.86 -68.48
N VAL A 10 -18.25 14.56 -67.80
CA VAL A 10 -18.79 15.45 -66.74
C VAL A 10 -19.22 14.74 -65.44
N SER A 11 -18.98 13.44 -65.28
CA SER A 11 -19.34 12.72 -64.03
C SER A 11 -18.16 12.42 -63.10
N ILE A 12 -17.03 13.11 -63.26
CA ILE A 12 -15.87 13.04 -62.34
C ILE A 12 -15.81 14.35 -61.56
N SER A 13 -16.72 14.56 -60.61
CA SER A 13 -16.61 15.55 -59.51
C SER A 13 -17.70 15.39 -58.44
N PHE A 14 -18.06 14.15 -58.09
CA PHE A 14 -18.83 13.85 -56.87
C PHE A 14 -18.38 12.53 -56.21
N CYS A 15 -17.08 12.24 -56.23
CA CYS A 15 -16.46 11.65 -55.05
C CYS A 15 -15.87 12.83 -54.27
N ALA A 16 -16.75 13.60 -53.62
CA ALA A 16 -16.29 14.33 -52.47
C ALA A 16 -15.76 13.26 -51.50
N PHE A 17 -14.45 13.24 -51.27
CA PHE A 17 -13.94 12.73 -50.02
C PHE A 17 -14.76 13.44 -48.95
N THR A 18 -15.77 12.77 -48.39
CA THR A 18 -16.39 13.21 -47.15
C THR A 18 -15.37 12.92 -46.06
N SER A 19 -14.31 13.76 -46.03
CA SER A 19 -13.52 13.95 -44.83
C SER A 19 -14.54 14.42 -43.79
N GLY A 20 -15.07 13.49 -42.99
CA GLY A 20 -16.08 13.81 -41.97
C GLY A 20 -15.62 15.05 -41.23
N MET A 21 -16.46 16.07 -41.16
CA MET A 21 -16.15 17.25 -40.37
C MET A 21 -15.99 16.81 -38.91
N CYS A 22 -15.16 17.50 -38.14
CA CYS A 22 -15.03 17.20 -36.72
C CYS A 22 -16.42 17.33 -36.06
N PRO A 23 -16.87 16.36 -35.25
CA PRO A 23 -18.20 16.44 -34.65
C PRO A 23 -18.37 17.71 -33.82
N ASP A 24 -19.60 18.22 -33.77
CA ASP A 24 -19.92 19.39 -32.96
C ASP A 24 -19.58 19.15 -31.48
N ASN A 25 -19.03 20.18 -30.83
CA ASN A 25 -18.53 20.11 -29.45
C ASN A 25 -17.37 19.14 -29.24
N CYS A 26 -16.68 18.72 -30.30
CA CYS A 26 -15.45 17.93 -30.24
C CYS A 26 -14.24 18.67 -30.82
N GLN A 27 -13.04 18.18 -30.48
CA GLN A 27 -11.75 18.63 -30.99
C GLN A 27 -11.06 17.47 -31.71
N CYS A 28 -10.71 17.67 -32.97
CA CYS A 28 -10.01 16.67 -33.78
C CYS A 28 -8.54 17.07 -33.94
N LYS A 29 -7.63 16.15 -33.60
CA LYS A 29 -6.17 16.34 -33.69
C LYS A 29 -5.56 15.15 -34.42
N LYS A 30 -5.20 15.35 -35.69
CA LYS A 30 -4.78 14.26 -36.59
C LYS A 30 -5.89 13.20 -36.66
N THR A 31 -5.57 11.95 -36.33
CA THR A 31 -6.48 10.79 -36.29
C THR A 31 -7.18 10.61 -34.94
N LYS A 32 -7.13 11.61 -34.05
CA LYS A 32 -7.69 11.53 -32.70
C LYS A 32 -8.85 12.50 -32.53
N VAL A 33 -9.93 12.03 -31.90
CA VAL A 33 -11.13 12.83 -31.63
C VAL A 33 -11.35 12.92 -30.13
N PHE A 34 -11.56 14.14 -29.63
CA PHE A 34 -11.78 14.43 -28.21
C PHE A 34 -13.10 15.16 -28.04
N CYS A 35 -14.06 14.56 -27.35
CA CYS A 35 -15.38 15.11 -27.10
C CYS A 35 -15.59 15.27 -25.60
N GLN A 36 -16.02 16.45 -25.16
CA GLN A 36 -16.26 16.70 -23.75
C GLN A 36 -17.38 17.69 -23.51
N GLY A 37 -18.23 17.41 -22.51
CA GLY A 37 -19.25 18.32 -22.02
C GLY A 37 -20.65 17.71 -22.01
N HIS A 38 -21.44 18.08 -21.00
CA HIS A 38 -22.79 17.56 -20.77
C HIS A 38 -23.79 17.90 -21.87
N ILE A 39 -23.49 18.86 -22.76
CA ILE A 39 -24.33 19.18 -23.91
C ILE A 39 -24.39 18.02 -24.93
N ILE A 40 -23.37 17.15 -24.93
CA ILE A 40 -23.31 15.97 -25.79
C ILE A 40 -24.18 14.89 -25.15
N SER A 41 -25.39 14.69 -25.68
CA SER A 41 -26.35 13.68 -25.20
C SER A 41 -26.47 12.44 -26.11
N THR A 42 -25.92 12.52 -27.32
CA THR A 42 -25.88 11.42 -28.30
C THR A 42 -24.43 11.16 -28.71
N PHE A 43 -24.17 10.00 -29.32
CA PHE A 43 -22.85 9.71 -29.84
C PHE A 43 -22.43 10.79 -30.86
N PRO A 44 -21.21 11.38 -30.75
CA PRO A 44 -20.76 12.43 -31.67
C PRO A 44 -20.54 11.89 -33.08
N SER A 45 -21.34 12.35 -34.03
CA SER A 45 -21.24 12.01 -35.45
C SER A 45 -21.56 13.23 -36.33
N PRO A 46 -21.09 13.27 -37.59
CA PRO A 46 -20.18 12.31 -38.25
C PRO A 46 -18.74 12.40 -37.73
N VAL A 47 -17.98 11.31 -37.82
CA VAL A 47 -16.56 11.27 -37.38
C VAL A 47 -15.60 11.29 -38.59
N PRO A 48 -14.44 11.97 -38.53
CA PRO A 48 -13.49 11.96 -39.64
C PRO A 48 -12.97 10.55 -39.95
N ALA A 49 -12.95 10.17 -41.22
CA ALA A 49 -12.32 8.94 -41.68
C ALA A 49 -10.83 8.88 -41.28
N GLY A 50 -10.30 7.69 -40.99
CA GLY A 50 -8.94 7.54 -40.46
C GLY A 50 -8.82 7.79 -38.96
N THR A 51 -9.92 7.98 -38.23
CA THR A 51 -9.88 8.17 -36.77
C THR A 51 -9.49 6.87 -36.08
N ASN A 52 -8.32 6.86 -35.44
CA ASN A 52 -7.79 5.68 -34.75
C ASN A 52 -7.94 5.73 -33.23
N ALA A 53 -8.30 6.89 -32.67
CA ALA A 53 -8.55 7.03 -31.25
C ALA A 53 -9.67 8.03 -30.97
N MET A 54 -10.66 7.61 -30.19
CA MET A 54 -11.76 8.46 -29.79
C MET A 54 -11.87 8.51 -28.28
N PHE A 55 -11.99 9.72 -27.75
CA PHE A 55 -12.01 10.03 -26.33
C PHE A 55 -13.27 10.85 -26.02
N ILE A 56 -14.15 10.34 -25.18
CA ILE A 56 -15.43 10.96 -24.83
C ILE A 56 -15.52 11.08 -23.32
N PHE A 57 -15.59 12.30 -22.78
CA PHE A 57 -15.55 12.52 -21.34
C PHE A 57 -16.66 13.43 -20.85
N ASN A 58 -17.21 13.13 -19.67
CA ASN A 58 -18.12 14.03 -18.97
C ASN A 58 -19.29 14.49 -19.86
N THR A 59 -19.99 13.52 -20.46
CA THR A 59 -21.11 13.72 -21.38
C THR A 59 -22.40 13.12 -20.81
N SER A 60 -23.52 13.37 -21.48
CA SER A 60 -24.84 12.86 -21.09
C SER A 60 -25.33 11.74 -22.02
N ILE A 61 -24.41 11.04 -22.68
CA ILE A 61 -24.71 9.85 -23.49
C ILE A 61 -25.24 8.74 -22.58
N MET A 62 -26.35 8.11 -22.98
CA MET A 62 -27.07 7.11 -22.17
C MET A 62 -26.93 5.66 -22.69
N ALA A 63 -26.57 5.47 -23.95
CA ALA A 63 -26.40 4.14 -24.52
C ALA A 63 -25.35 4.14 -25.65
N LEU A 64 -24.79 2.96 -25.92
CA LEU A 64 -23.98 2.70 -27.10
C LEU A 64 -24.61 1.58 -27.94
N LYS A 65 -24.55 1.75 -29.26
CA LYS A 65 -25.09 0.80 -30.25
C LYS A 65 -24.10 0.63 -31.40
N SER A 66 -24.26 -0.45 -32.18
CA SER A 66 -23.39 -0.77 -33.32
C SER A 66 -23.24 0.40 -34.31
N ALA A 67 -24.35 1.06 -34.66
CA ALA A 67 -24.37 2.17 -35.61
C ALA A 67 -23.57 3.42 -35.16
N ASP A 68 -23.20 3.51 -33.88
CA ASP A 68 -22.35 4.61 -33.39
C ASP A 68 -20.92 4.49 -33.92
N PHE A 69 -20.49 3.29 -34.34
CA PHE A 69 -19.12 3.01 -34.77
C PHE A 69 -18.96 2.85 -36.30
N ASP A 70 -20.02 3.05 -37.08
CA ASP A 70 -20.01 2.85 -38.53
C ASP A 70 -18.90 3.67 -39.23
N ASP A 71 -18.76 4.95 -38.87
CA ASP A 71 -17.77 5.89 -39.44
C ASP A 71 -16.30 5.56 -39.09
N VAL A 72 -16.07 4.76 -38.04
CA VAL A 72 -14.72 4.55 -37.45
C VAL A 72 -14.29 3.09 -37.39
N SER A 73 -15.17 2.16 -37.78
CA SER A 73 -14.99 0.71 -37.62
C SER A 73 -13.66 0.16 -38.16
N GLU A 74 -13.18 0.69 -39.29
CA GLU A 74 -11.96 0.22 -39.97
C GLU A 74 -10.66 0.59 -39.23
N ASP A 75 -10.57 1.79 -38.64
CA ASP A 75 -9.30 2.33 -38.13
C ASP A 75 -9.22 2.44 -36.60
N LEU A 76 -10.35 2.29 -35.89
CA LEU A 76 -10.42 2.55 -34.46
C LEU A 76 -9.61 1.52 -33.65
N GLN A 77 -8.57 2.02 -32.97
CA GLN A 77 -7.69 1.23 -32.10
C GLN A 77 -7.92 1.53 -30.62
N ILE A 78 -8.31 2.76 -30.28
CA ILE A 78 -8.53 3.19 -28.90
C ILE A 78 -9.91 3.83 -28.78
N PHE A 79 -10.76 3.28 -27.94
CA PHE A 79 -12.02 3.89 -27.56
C PHE A 79 -12.03 4.11 -26.04
N ASP A 80 -12.17 5.37 -25.62
CA ASP A 80 -12.14 5.74 -24.21
C ASP A 80 -13.34 6.64 -23.90
N ILE A 81 -14.37 6.07 -23.28
CA ILE A 81 -15.55 6.80 -22.82
C ILE A 81 -15.62 6.77 -21.30
N ARG A 82 -15.63 7.97 -20.68
CA ARG A 82 -15.65 8.10 -19.22
C ARG A 82 -16.60 9.15 -18.69
N ASP A 83 -17.06 8.88 -17.47
CA ASP A 83 -17.90 9.81 -16.70
C ASP A 83 -19.13 10.21 -17.52
N THR A 84 -19.86 9.22 -18.04
CA THR A 84 -21.07 9.40 -18.84
C THR A 84 -22.27 8.75 -18.14
N GLN A 85 -23.48 8.94 -18.67
CA GLN A 85 -24.71 8.39 -18.11
C GLN A 85 -25.11 7.06 -18.77
N ILE A 86 -24.13 6.32 -19.32
CA ILE A 86 -24.42 5.09 -20.04
C ILE A 86 -25.02 4.07 -19.07
N THR A 87 -26.22 3.61 -19.39
CA THR A 87 -26.92 2.53 -18.66
C THR A 87 -27.01 1.24 -19.47
N ASP A 88 -26.85 1.32 -20.78
CA ASP A 88 -27.05 0.20 -21.71
C ASP A 88 -26.00 0.19 -22.84
N ILE A 89 -25.56 -1.01 -23.22
CA ILE A 89 -24.74 -1.24 -24.41
C ILE A 89 -25.37 -2.42 -25.15
N SER A 90 -25.68 -2.23 -26.43
CA SER A 90 -26.24 -3.29 -27.27
C SER A 90 -25.23 -4.41 -27.53
N SER A 91 -25.69 -5.66 -27.69
CA SER A 91 -24.85 -6.86 -27.84
C SER A 91 -23.81 -6.79 -28.95
N ASN A 92 -24.14 -6.17 -30.08
CA ASN A 92 -23.30 -6.08 -31.27
C ASN A 92 -22.53 -4.75 -31.40
N THR A 93 -22.39 -3.99 -30.31
CA THR A 93 -21.85 -2.63 -30.35
C THR A 93 -20.44 -2.57 -30.95
N PHE A 94 -19.60 -3.56 -30.67
CA PHE A 94 -18.19 -3.58 -31.10
C PHE A 94 -17.88 -4.61 -32.19
N ASP A 95 -18.91 -5.21 -32.82
CA ASP A 95 -18.72 -6.30 -33.79
C ASP A 95 -17.92 -5.91 -35.04
N ALA A 96 -17.96 -4.63 -35.43
CA ALA A 96 -17.26 -4.09 -36.59
C ALA A 96 -15.86 -3.52 -36.25
N THR A 97 -15.55 -3.29 -34.97
CA THR A 97 -14.33 -2.61 -34.50
C THR A 97 -13.22 -3.59 -34.14
N ASN A 98 -12.86 -4.48 -35.07
CA ASN A 98 -11.94 -5.60 -34.83
C ASN A 98 -10.50 -5.18 -34.51
N ASN A 99 -10.15 -3.94 -34.85
CA ASN A 99 -8.82 -3.36 -34.62
C ASN A 99 -8.66 -2.71 -33.24
N LEU A 100 -9.70 -2.76 -32.39
CA LEU A 100 -9.61 -2.22 -31.04
C LEU A 100 -8.52 -2.93 -30.23
N PHE A 101 -7.56 -2.12 -29.81
CA PHE A 101 -6.43 -2.50 -28.98
C PHE A 101 -6.67 -2.12 -27.51
N ALA A 102 -7.35 -0.99 -27.26
CA ALA A 102 -7.69 -0.55 -25.91
C ALA A 102 -9.12 0.00 -25.83
N LEU A 103 -9.87 -0.49 -24.85
CA LEU A 103 -11.27 -0.13 -24.59
C LEU A 103 -11.43 0.34 -23.14
N CYS A 104 -11.85 1.59 -22.96
CA CYS A 104 -12.27 2.15 -21.67
C CYS A 104 -13.76 2.47 -21.69
N ILE A 105 -14.49 1.91 -20.74
CA ILE A 105 -15.85 2.30 -20.43
C ILE A 105 -15.93 2.45 -18.92
N SER A 106 -15.76 3.66 -18.40
CA SER A 106 -15.59 3.90 -16.96
C SER A 106 -16.45 5.03 -16.42
N GLY A 107 -16.86 4.95 -15.16
CA GLY A 107 -17.64 6.03 -14.54
C GLY A 107 -19.04 6.15 -15.16
N THR A 108 -19.65 5.02 -15.51
CA THR A 108 -21.01 4.96 -16.07
C THR A 108 -21.98 4.27 -15.11
N ASP A 109 -23.25 4.20 -15.50
CA ASP A 109 -24.31 3.57 -14.72
C ASP A 109 -24.58 2.11 -15.12
N LEU A 110 -23.67 1.49 -15.88
CA LEU A 110 -23.79 0.10 -16.35
C LEU A 110 -23.92 -0.92 -15.20
N VAL A 111 -25.01 -1.68 -15.21
CA VAL A 111 -25.31 -2.71 -14.21
C VAL A 111 -24.93 -4.12 -14.70
N SER A 112 -24.99 -4.35 -16.00
CA SER A 112 -24.67 -5.62 -16.68
C SER A 112 -24.11 -5.34 -18.06
N LEU A 113 -23.50 -6.37 -18.66
CA LEU A 113 -23.02 -6.35 -20.05
C LEU A 113 -23.62 -7.54 -20.80
N PRO A 114 -23.94 -7.40 -22.10
CA PRO A 114 -24.30 -8.52 -22.96
C PRO A 114 -23.18 -9.57 -23.01
N GLU A 115 -23.56 -10.84 -23.20
CA GLU A 115 -22.63 -11.97 -23.21
C GLU A 115 -21.63 -11.93 -24.36
N ASP A 116 -22.08 -11.50 -25.53
CA ASP A 116 -21.37 -11.46 -26.81
C ASP A 116 -20.67 -10.13 -27.09
N LEU A 117 -20.71 -9.17 -26.16
CA LEU A 117 -20.27 -7.79 -26.37
C LEU A 117 -18.84 -7.64 -26.93
N PHE A 118 -17.94 -8.55 -26.58
CA PHE A 118 -16.52 -8.51 -26.95
C PHE A 118 -16.09 -9.66 -27.87
N GLN A 119 -17.03 -10.40 -28.47
CA GLN A 119 -16.74 -11.65 -29.19
C GLN A 119 -15.71 -11.52 -30.33
N ASN A 120 -15.66 -10.36 -31.01
CA ASN A 120 -14.77 -10.13 -32.16
C ASN A 120 -13.48 -9.37 -31.81
N LEU A 121 -13.27 -8.99 -30.55
CA LEU A 121 -12.16 -8.10 -30.15
C LEU A 121 -10.85 -8.85 -29.85
N GLN A 122 -10.39 -9.69 -30.79
CA GLN A 122 -9.22 -10.55 -30.59
C GLN A 122 -7.89 -9.78 -30.44
N ALA A 123 -7.82 -8.55 -30.96
CA ALA A 123 -6.67 -7.66 -30.84
C ALA A 123 -6.63 -6.84 -29.53
N LEU A 124 -7.66 -6.98 -28.68
CA LEU A 124 -7.78 -6.16 -27.48
C LEU A 124 -6.76 -6.57 -26.42
N GLU A 125 -5.84 -5.66 -26.09
CA GLU A 125 -4.82 -5.89 -25.06
C GLU A 125 -5.19 -5.25 -23.71
N SER A 126 -6.04 -4.23 -23.71
CA SER A 126 -6.40 -3.47 -22.50
C SER A 126 -7.90 -3.21 -22.42
N LEU A 127 -8.55 -3.77 -21.41
CA LEU A 127 -9.96 -3.54 -21.11
C LEU A 127 -10.13 -2.92 -19.72
N ASN A 128 -10.74 -1.74 -19.66
CA ASN A 128 -11.05 -1.04 -18.42
C ASN A 128 -12.57 -0.79 -18.31
N LEU A 129 -13.17 -1.39 -17.29
CA LEU A 129 -14.59 -1.31 -16.96
C LEU A 129 -14.78 -0.76 -15.53
N THR A 130 -13.86 0.09 -15.07
CA THR A 130 -13.85 0.59 -13.68
C THR A 130 -14.95 1.59 -13.39
N LYS A 131 -15.33 1.71 -12.11
CA LYS A 131 -16.30 2.71 -11.65
C LYS A 131 -17.66 2.62 -12.36
N ASN A 132 -18.07 1.42 -12.75
CA ASN A 132 -19.43 1.16 -13.19
C ASN A 132 -20.23 0.58 -12.02
N LYS A 133 -21.43 0.07 -12.30
CA LYS A 133 -22.32 -0.56 -11.32
C LYS A 133 -22.47 -2.06 -11.57
N LEU A 134 -21.47 -2.69 -12.20
CA LEU A 134 -21.54 -4.10 -12.60
C LEU A 134 -21.73 -5.00 -11.38
N GLN A 135 -22.80 -5.79 -11.39
CA GLN A 135 -23.13 -6.70 -10.27
C GLN A 135 -22.69 -8.14 -10.55
N ASN A 136 -22.78 -8.57 -11.83
CA ASN A 136 -22.41 -9.90 -12.29
C ASN A 136 -21.72 -9.79 -13.66
N LEU A 137 -20.96 -10.82 -14.02
CA LEU A 137 -20.34 -10.96 -15.34
C LEU A 137 -20.89 -12.22 -16.01
N PRO A 138 -21.28 -12.18 -17.30
CA PRO A 138 -21.53 -13.39 -18.08
C PRO A 138 -20.29 -14.29 -18.10
N SER A 139 -20.49 -15.61 -18.16
CA SER A 139 -19.41 -16.60 -18.06
C SER A 139 -18.44 -16.60 -19.23
N THR A 140 -18.89 -16.16 -20.41
CA THR A 140 -18.13 -16.16 -21.67
C THR A 140 -17.73 -14.75 -22.12
N LEU A 141 -18.02 -13.72 -21.32
CA LEU A 141 -17.81 -12.30 -21.68
C LEU A 141 -16.40 -12.01 -22.23
N PHE A 142 -15.38 -12.71 -21.72
CA PHE A 142 -13.98 -12.50 -22.10
C PHE A 142 -13.38 -13.65 -22.92
N SER A 143 -14.13 -14.69 -23.28
CA SER A 143 -13.55 -15.96 -23.77
C SER A 143 -12.74 -15.84 -25.07
N HIS A 144 -12.99 -14.79 -25.87
CA HIS A 144 -12.34 -14.53 -27.16
C HIS A 144 -11.23 -13.46 -27.10
N LEU A 145 -10.95 -12.90 -25.91
CA LEU A 145 -9.95 -11.84 -25.72
C LEU A 145 -8.54 -12.41 -25.52
N GLU A 146 -8.06 -13.23 -26.46
CA GLU A 146 -6.83 -14.01 -26.32
C GLU A 146 -5.55 -13.15 -26.16
N SER A 147 -5.57 -11.92 -26.69
CA SER A 147 -4.46 -10.95 -26.58
C SER A 147 -4.50 -10.12 -25.30
N LEU A 148 -5.51 -10.28 -24.44
CA LEU A 148 -5.74 -9.39 -23.30
C LEU A 148 -4.62 -9.46 -22.27
N GLU A 149 -3.94 -8.34 -22.05
CA GLU A 149 -2.85 -8.23 -21.08
C GLU A 149 -3.30 -7.56 -19.78
N THR A 150 -4.24 -6.62 -19.87
CA THR A 150 -4.73 -5.85 -18.72
C THR A 150 -6.25 -5.84 -18.66
N LEU A 151 -6.78 -6.29 -17.53
CA LEU A 151 -8.19 -6.23 -17.20
C LEU A 151 -8.40 -5.46 -15.90
N ASP A 152 -9.17 -4.37 -15.96
CA ASP A 152 -9.55 -3.60 -14.78
C ASP A 152 -11.08 -3.56 -14.61
N LEU A 153 -11.55 -4.23 -13.55
CA LEU A 153 -12.93 -4.33 -13.11
C LEU A 153 -13.12 -3.65 -11.74
N GLY A 154 -12.16 -2.83 -11.30
CA GLY A 154 -12.21 -2.21 -9.99
C GLY A 154 -13.35 -1.19 -9.81
N GLN A 155 -13.74 -0.92 -8.55
CA GLN A 155 -14.83 0.01 -8.22
C GLN A 155 -16.16 -0.35 -8.88
N ASN A 156 -16.52 -1.64 -8.91
CA ASN A 156 -17.83 -2.15 -9.31
C ASN A 156 -18.58 -2.72 -8.10
N LEU A 157 -19.65 -3.46 -8.33
CA LEU A 157 -20.50 -4.06 -7.30
C LEU A 157 -20.45 -5.60 -7.32
N LEU A 158 -19.42 -6.18 -7.93
CA LEU A 158 -19.29 -7.64 -8.11
C LEU A 158 -19.24 -8.36 -6.76
N THR A 159 -20.06 -9.39 -6.60
CA THR A 159 -20.08 -10.23 -5.37
C THR A 159 -19.32 -11.54 -5.52
N THR A 160 -19.15 -12.01 -6.75
CA THR A 160 -18.38 -13.21 -7.11
C THR A 160 -17.88 -13.08 -8.56
N LEU A 161 -17.16 -14.09 -9.05
CA LEU A 161 -16.73 -14.24 -10.43
C LEU A 161 -17.24 -15.56 -11.01
N PRO A 162 -17.56 -15.64 -12.31
CA PRO A 162 -17.78 -16.92 -12.97
C PRO A 162 -16.55 -17.83 -12.88
N GLU A 163 -16.75 -19.14 -12.76
CA GLU A 163 -15.64 -20.11 -12.59
C GLU A 163 -14.59 -20.03 -13.70
N ASN A 164 -15.05 -19.84 -14.94
CA ASN A 164 -14.20 -19.81 -16.13
C ASN A 164 -13.95 -18.39 -16.67
N ALA A 165 -14.14 -17.36 -15.85
CA ALA A 165 -14.06 -15.96 -16.28
C ALA A 165 -12.76 -15.61 -17.04
N PHE A 166 -11.64 -16.27 -16.71
CA PHE A 166 -10.32 -15.96 -17.28
C PHE A 166 -9.64 -17.15 -17.97
N TYR A 167 -10.35 -18.26 -18.24
CA TYR A 167 -9.76 -19.55 -18.64
C TYR A 167 -8.82 -19.48 -19.87
N ASN A 168 -9.18 -18.70 -20.90
CA ASN A 168 -8.39 -18.55 -22.14
C ASN A 168 -7.41 -17.37 -22.12
N LEU A 169 -7.39 -16.55 -21.06
CA LEU A 169 -6.72 -15.26 -21.04
C LEU A 169 -5.23 -15.38 -20.64
N THR A 170 -4.50 -16.26 -21.32
CA THR A 170 -3.14 -16.69 -20.94
C THR A 170 -2.08 -15.58 -21.04
N GLN A 171 -2.39 -14.49 -21.75
CA GLN A 171 -1.54 -13.30 -21.90
C GLN A 171 -1.74 -12.26 -20.79
N LEU A 172 -2.69 -12.47 -19.85
CA LEU A 172 -2.94 -11.53 -18.77
C LEU A 172 -1.70 -11.33 -17.90
N LYS A 173 -1.32 -10.06 -17.78
CA LYS A 173 -0.24 -9.57 -16.90
C LYS A 173 -0.80 -8.83 -15.68
N LYS A 174 -2.00 -8.28 -15.79
CA LYS A 174 -2.60 -7.45 -14.73
C LYS A 174 -4.11 -7.63 -14.65
N VAL A 175 -4.58 -7.99 -13.46
CA VAL A 175 -6.00 -8.08 -13.12
C VAL A 175 -6.28 -7.22 -11.89
N ILE A 176 -7.21 -6.27 -12.02
CA ILE A 176 -7.68 -5.45 -10.92
C ILE A 176 -9.16 -5.73 -10.67
N LEU A 177 -9.46 -6.18 -9.45
CA LEU A 177 -10.79 -6.45 -8.92
C LEU A 177 -11.05 -5.67 -7.62
N ALA A 178 -10.19 -4.68 -7.34
CA ALA A 178 -10.22 -3.92 -6.09
C ALA A 178 -11.49 -3.08 -5.94
N LYS A 179 -11.92 -2.82 -4.70
CA LYS A 179 -13.12 -2.00 -4.41
C LYS A 179 -14.40 -2.59 -5.02
N ASN A 180 -14.56 -3.90 -4.89
CA ASN A 180 -15.80 -4.60 -5.25
C ASN A 180 -16.50 -5.10 -3.96
N ARG A 181 -17.42 -6.05 -4.09
CA ARG A 181 -18.12 -6.68 -2.96
C ARG A 181 -17.86 -8.19 -2.92
N ILE A 182 -16.73 -8.64 -3.47
CA ILE A 182 -16.41 -10.06 -3.65
C ILE A 182 -16.33 -10.73 -2.28
N THR A 183 -17.14 -11.76 -2.07
CA THR A 183 -17.17 -12.53 -0.82
C THR A 183 -16.37 -13.83 -0.88
N GLU A 184 -16.23 -14.39 -2.08
CA GLU A 184 -15.53 -15.64 -2.34
C GLU A 184 -14.92 -15.65 -3.74
N LEU A 185 -13.91 -16.49 -3.94
CA LEU A 185 -13.29 -16.74 -5.23
C LEU A 185 -13.56 -18.19 -5.65
N PRO A 186 -13.95 -18.46 -6.90
CA PRO A 186 -13.91 -19.82 -7.41
C PRO A 186 -12.49 -20.38 -7.37
N LYS A 187 -12.35 -21.66 -7.04
CA LYS A 187 -11.05 -22.29 -6.75
C LYS A 187 -10.04 -22.20 -7.90
N GLU A 188 -10.52 -22.26 -9.14
CA GLU A 188 -9.69 -22.34 -10.35
C GLU A 188 -9.81 -21.08 -11.21
N VAL A 189 -10.38 -19.98 -10.69
CA VAL A 189 -10.67 -18.76 -11.47
C VAL A 189 -9.42 -18.14 -12.11
N PHE A 190 -8.23 -18.34 -11.52
CA PHE A 190 -6.96 -17.86 -12.04
C PHE A 190 -6.06 -18.96 -12.61
N SER A 191 -6.59 -20.16 -12.87
CA SER A 191 -5.79 -21.25 -13.42
C SER A 191 -5.25 -20.89 -14.81
N GLY A 192 -4.01 -21.29 -15.10
CA GLY A 192 -3.35 -21.03 -16.38
C GLY A 192 -2.77 -19.62 -16.56
N LEU A 193 -3.05 -18.65 -15.69
CA LEU A 193 -2.58 -17.25 -15.79
C LEU A 193 -1.10 -17.09 -15.38
N ARG A 194 -0.21 -17.81 -16.06
CA ARG A 194 1.22 -17.91 -15.69
C ARG A 194 2.00 -16.62 -15.87
N GLN A 195 1.56 -15.73 -16.76
CA GLN A 195 2.19 -14.43 -17.02
C GLN A 195 1.69 -13.32 -16.09
N LEU A 196 0.75 -13.61 -15.18
CA LEU A 196 0.13 -12.61 -14.33
C LEU A 196 1.14 -12.07 -13.31
N LYS A 197 1.37 -10.76 -13.38
CA LYS A 197 2.33 -10.04 -12.50
C LYS A 197 1.63 -9.30 -11.37
N ILE A 198 0.44 -8.79 -11.61
CA ILE A 198 -0.28 -7.93 -10.67
C ILE A 198 -1.70 -8.45 -10.49
N LEU A 199 -2.04 -8.82 -9.26
CA LEU A 199 -3.40 -9.18 -8.86
C LEU A 199 -3.83 -8.30 -7.68
N ARG A 200 -4.88 -7.49 -7.92
CA ARG A 200 -5.46 -6.62 -6.87
C ARG A 200 -6.88 -7.05 -6.52
N LEU A 201 -7.04 -7.54 -5.29
CA LEU A 201 -8.30 -8.00 -4.69
C LEU A 201 -8.63 -7.20 -3.41
N ASN A 202 -7.92 -6.10 -3.15
CA ASN A 202 -8.08 -5.29 -1.96
C ASN A 202 -9.42 -4.54 -1.93
N ASP A 203 -9.87 -4.17 -0.73
CA ASP A 203 -11.15 -3.49 -0.52
C ASP A 203 -12.32 -4.31 -1.09
N ASN A 204 -12.45 -5.53 -0.57
CA ASN A 204 -13.51 -6.48 -0.87
C ASN A 204 -14.07 -7.06 0.45
N ARG A 205 -14.84 -8.15 0.38
CA ARG A 205 -15.51 -8.75 1.54
C ARG A 205 -15.13 -10.21 1.75
N MET A 206 -13.97 -10.63 1.23
CA MET A 206 -13.53 -12.02 1.29
C MET A 206 -13.22 -12.43 2.72
N LYS A 207 -13.75 -13.59 3.14
CA LYS A 207 -13.49 -14.17 4.47
C LYS A 207 -12.43 -15.26 4.47
N GLU A 208 -12.27 -15.90 3.32
CA GLU A 208 -11.38 -17.03 3.10
C GLU A 208 -10.72 -16.91 1.73
N ILE A 209 -9.58 -17.58 1.58
CA ILE A 209 -8.88 -17.72 0.31
C ILE A 209 -8.87 -19.22 -0.02
N PRO A 210 -9.44 -19.66 -1.15
CA PRO A 210 -9.43 -21.07 -1.51
C PRO A 210 -8.00 -21.60 -1.63
N ALA A 211 -7.77 -22.81 -1.14
CA ALA A 211 -6.47 -23.46 -1.23
C ALA A 211 -6.05 -23.65 -2.69
N GLY A 212 -4.83 -23.23 -3.02
CA GLY A 212 -4.26 -23.39 -4.36
C GLY A 212 -4.78 -22.40 -5.42
N VAL A 213 -5.63 -21.43 -5.06
CA VAL A 213 -6.19 -20.45 -6.03
C VAL A 213 -5.12 -19.63 -6.77
N PHE A 214 -3.90 -19.54 -6.21
CA PHE A 214 -2.76 -18.86 -6.81
C PHE A 214 -1.69 -19.81 -7.38
N LYS A 215 -1.91 -21.13 -7.43
CA LYS A 215 -0.86 -22.13 -7.76
C LYS A 215 -0.14 -21.86 -9.09
N ASP A 216 -0.86 -21.39 -10.11
CA ASP A 216 -0.33 -21.14 -11.45
C ASP A 216 0.27 -19.74 -11.61
N LEU A 217 0.09 -18.84 -10.64
CA LEU A 217 0.56 -17.45 -10.68
C LEU A 217 2.05 -17.35 -10.32
N VAL A 218 2.90 -18.00 -11.12
CA VAL A 218 4.34 -18.17 -10.85
C VAL A 218 5.15 -16.88 -11.04
N ASP A 219 4.70 -16.00 -11.94
CA ASP A 219 5.33 -14.71 -12.21
C ASP A 219 4.72 -13.56 -11.40
N LEU A 220 3.87 -13.86 -10.40
CA LEU A 220 3.20 -12.84 -9.60
C LEU A 220 4.21 -12.00 -8.81
N GLU A 221 4.22 -10.69 -9.06
CA GLU A 221 5.10 -9.72 -8.42
C GLU A 221 4.37 -8.90 -7.34
N GLU A 222 3.07 -8.65 -7.51
CA GLU A 222 2.24 -7.86 -6.58
C GLU A 222 0.90 -8.56 -6.31
N LEU A 223 0.63 -8.83 -5.03
CA LEU A 223 -0.65 -9.34 -4.54
C LEU A 223 -1.22 -8.40 -3.47
N SER A 224 -2.39 -7.83 -3.76
CA SER A 224 -3.10 -6.93 -2.85
C SER A 224 -4.36 -7.61 -2.30
N LEU A 225 -4.38 -7.89 -1.00
CA LEU A 225 -5.49 -8.52 -0.27
C LEU A 225 -5.94 -7.70 0.94
N GLN A 226 -5.36 -6.52 1.16
CA GLN A 226 -5.69 -5.64 2.27
C GLN A 226 -7.14 -5.15 2.22
N ILE A 227 -7.69 -4.75 3.37
CA ILE A 227 -9.09 -4.28 3.47
C ILE A 227 -10.04 -5.38 2.97
N ASN A 228 -9.96 -6.54 3.61
CA ASN A 228 -10.89 -7.65 3.40
C ASN A 228 -11.33 -8.15 4.80
N GLN A 229 -11.94 -9.33 4.86
CA GLN A 229 -12.38 -9.96 6.10
C GLN A 229 -11.68 -11.30 6.32
N ILE A 230 -10.49 -11.49 5.72
CA ILE A 230 -9.79 -12.77 5.69
C ILE A 230 -9.42 -13.18 7.10
N THR A 231 -9.84 -14.37 7.51
CA THR A 231 -9.67 -14.87 8.87
C THR A 231 -8.44 -15.76 9.04
N HIS A 232 -8.06 -16.50 7.99
CA HIS A 232 -6.95 -17.44 7.98
C HIS A 232 -6.34 -17.53 6.58
N LEU A 233 -5.07 -17.94 6.50
CA LEU A 233 -4.39 -18.25 5.25
C LEU A 233 -4.18 -19.77 5.15
N PRO A 234 -4.44 -20.42 4.00
CA PRO A 234 -3.99 -21.79 3.76
C PRO A 234 -2.47 -21.90 3.89
N ALA A 235 -1.95 -23.00 4.44
CA ALA A 235 -0.51 -23.17 4.73
C ALA A 235 0.36 -23.07 3.47
N ASP A 236 -0.10 -23.65 2.36
CA ASP A 236 0.65 -23.73 1.10
C ASP A 236 0.29 -22.60 0.12
N LEU A 237 -0.40 -21.54 0.59
CA LEU A 237 -0.95 -20.50 -0.27
C LEU A 237 0.09 -19.84 -1.19
N PHE A 238 1.33 -19.68 -0.71
CA PHE A 238 2.42 -19.00 -1.41
C PHE A 238 3.57 -19.92 -1.83
N LEU A 239 3.33 -21.24 -1.93
CA LEU A 239 4.38 -22.21 -2.24
C LEU A 239 5.10 -21.93 -3.58
N HIS A 240 4.38 -21.37 -4.56
CA HIS A 240 4.87 -21.15 -5.93
C HIS A 240 5.20 -19.67 -6.23
N GLN A 241 4.89 -18.73 -5.33
CA GLN A 241 5.00 -17.28 -5.56
C GLN A 241 6.41 -16.72 -5.27
N ARG A 242 7.44 -17.31 -5.88
CA ARG A 242 8.85 -16.92 -5.66
C ARG A 242 9.21 -15.52 -6.21
N SER A 243 8.43 -15.05 -7.17
CA SER A 243 8.60 -13.75 -7.83
C SER A 243 8.00 -12.58 -7.04
N LEU A 244 7.29 -12.87 -5.93
CA LEU A 244 6.52 -11.86 -5.21
C LEU A 244 7.45 -10.81 -4.57
N ARG A 245 7.16 -9.54 -4.88
CA ARG A 245 7.89 -8.37 -4.36
C ARG A 245 7.05 -7.56 -3.39
N LYS A 246 5.73 -7.57 -3.57
CA LYS A 246 4.77 -6.80 -2.77
C LYS A 246 3.61 -7.70 -2.35
N LEU A 247 3.40 -7.80 -1.05
CA LEU A 247 2.30 -8.56 -0.46
C LEU A 247 1.60 -7.71 0.60
N TYR A 248 0.33 -7.41 0.37
CA TYR A 248 -0.46 -6.58 1.28
C TYR A 248 -1.57 -7.39 1.93
N LEU A 249 -1.50 -7.57 3.25
CA LEU A 249 -2.43 -8.35 4.06
C LEU A 249 -3.03 -7.57 5.23
N SER A 250 -2.69 -6.28 5.38
CA SER A 250 -3.23 -5.43 6.44
C SER A 250 -4.75 -5.24 6.37
N ASN A 251 -5.34 -4.77 7.47
CA ASN A 251 -6.80 -4.52 7.55
C ASN A 251 -7.62 -5.76 7.17
N ASN A 252 -7.27 -6.89 7.78
CA ASN A 252 -7.99 -8.16 7.68
C ASN A 252 -8.37 -8.64 9.09
N ARG A 253 -8.73 -9.92 9.22
CA ARG A 253 -9.12 -10.52 10.51
C ARG A 253 -8.23 -11.71 10.87
N LEU A 254 -7.00 -11.75 10.35
CA LEU A 254 -6.07 -12.86 10.54
C LEU A 254 -5.80 -13.07 12.03
N SER A 255 -6.11 -14.26 12.55
CA SER A 255 -5.92 -14.61 13.96
C SER A 255 -4.55 -15.24 14.25
N ALA A 256 -3.99 -15.92 13.24
CA ALA A 256 -2.70 -16.58 13.26
C ALA A 256 -2.11 -16.66 11.84
N LEU A 257 -0.81 -16.96 11.76
CA LEU A 257 -0.10 -17.25 10.52
C LEU A 257 0.35 -18.71 10.53
N PRO A 258 0.14 -19.48 9.45
CA PRO A 258 0.74 -20.80 9.33
C PRO A 258 2.27 -20.73 9.42
N GLY A 259 2.89 -21.73 10.04
CA GLY A 259 4.34 -21.79 10.17
C GLY A 259 5.02 -21.84 8.81
N GLY A 260 6.01 -20.96 8.59
CA GLY A 260 6.81 -20.96 7.37
C GLY A 260 6.10 -20.48 6.10
N ILE A 261 4.88 -19.92 6.20
CA ILE A 261 4.09 -19.45 5.05
C ILE A 261 4.84 -18.44 4.15
N PHE A 262 5.85 -17.75 4.69
CA PHE A 262 6.65 -16.76 3.96
C PHE A 262 8.09 -17.21 3.63
N MET A 263 8.44 -18.48 3.86
CA MET A 263 9.83 -18.97 3.70
C MET A 263 10.35 -18.93 2.25
N ASN A 264 9.45 -19.02 1.26
CA ASN A 264 9.81 -19.12 -0.16
C ASN A 264 9.67 -17.79 -0.93
N MET A 265 9.71 -16.64 -0.24
CA MET A 265 9.55 -15.31 -0.85
C MET A 265 10.76 -14.38 -0.59
N PRO A 266 11.97 -14.72 -1.09
CA PRO A 266 13.20 -13.96 -0.81
C PRO A 266 13.20 -12.55 -1.42
N ASN A 267 12.41 -12.33 -2.46
CA ASN A 267 12.34 -11.07 -3.20
C ASN A 267 11.34 -10.06 -2.61
N LEU A 268 10.71 -10.39 -1.47
CA LEU A 268 9.72 -9.53 -0.85
C LEU A 268 10.39 -8.26 -0.31
N THR A 269 9.88 -7.11 -0.74
CA THR A 269 10.39 -5.77 -0.40
C THR A 269 9.32 -4.90 0.26
N ARG A 270 8.04 -5.16 -0.01
CA ARG A 270 6.91 -4.50 0.65
C ARG A 270 5.97 -5.55 1.23
N PHE A 271 5.69 -5.43 2.52
CA PHE A 271 4.90 -6.39 3.25
C PHE A 271 4.09 -5.72 4.36
N THR A 272 2.77 -5.94 4.41
CA THR A 272 1.90 -5.34 5.45
C THR A 272 1.08 -6.39 6.18
N LEU A 273 1.04 -6.27 7.51
CA LEU A 273 0.26 -7.15 8.41
C LEU A 273 -0.45 -6.40 9.55
N HIS A 274 -0.30 -5.07 9.64
CA HIS A 274 -0.98 -4.25 10.64
C HIS A 274 -2.51 -4.33 10.53
N GLU A 275 -3.21 -3.94 11.60
CA GLU A 275 -4.68 -3.94 11.67
C GLU A 275 -5.27 -5.32 11.34
N ASN A 276 -4.83 -6.33 12.08
CA ASN A 276 -5.31 -7.72 12.03
C ASN A 276 -5.65 -8.20 13.45
N ASN A 277 -5.92 -9.50 13.63
CA ASN A 277 -6.22 -10.09 14.95
C ASN A 277 -5.11 -11.03 15.42
N LEU A 278 -3.86 -10.85 14.96
CA LEU A 278 -2.77 -11.78 15.24
C LEU A 278 -2.50 -11.82 16.75
N GLN A 279 -2.57 -13.03 17.33
CA GLN A 279 -2.38 -13.21 18.77
C GLN A 279 -0.94 -13.60 19.13
N ASN A 280 -0.30 -14.39 18.26
CA ASN A 280 1.04 -14.92 18.43
C ASN A 280 1.76 -14.96 17.07
N LEU A 281 3.09 -14.94 17.11
CA LEU A 281 3.97 -15.13 15.96
C LEU A 281 4.94 -16.26 16.27
N SER A 282 5.02 -17.29 15.43
CA SER A 282 5.99 -18.39 15.59
C SER A 282 7.42 -17.94 15.29
N THR A 283 8.41 -18.59 15.91
CA THR A 283 9.83 -18.34 15.61
C THR A 283 10.11 -18.54 14.13
N GLY A 284 10.75 -17.55 13.51
CA GLY A 284 11.08 -17.60 12.08
C GLY A 284 9.87 -17.60 11.13
N VAL A 285 8.67 -17.20 11.60
CA VAL A 285 7.49 -17.07 10.72
C VAL A 285 7.76 -16.17 9.52
N PHE A 286 8.59 -15.15 9.72
CA PHE A 286 9.18 -14.37 8.66
C PHE A 286 10.39 -15.13 8.12
N GLY A 287 10.27 -15.60 6.87
CA GLY A 287 11.40 -16.14 6.12
C GLY A 287 12.48 -15.09 5.85
N PRO A 288 13.58 -15.48 5.20
CA PRO A 288 14.57 -14.52 4.75
C PRO A 288 13.95 -13.59 3.71
N MET A 289 13.91 -12.29 4.01
CA MET A 289 13.39 -11.27 3.10
C MET A 289 14.15 -9.96 3.30
N SER A 290 14.14 -9.10 2.29
CA SER A 290 14.92 -7.86 2.26
C SER A 290 14.08 -6.62 2.55
N ILE A 291 13.05 -6.76 3.40
CA ILE A 291 12.19 -5.64 3.81
C ILE A 291 12.96 -4.69 4.73
N GLN A 292 12.68 -3.39 4.61
CA GLN A 292 13.27 -2.35 5.45
C GLN A 292 12.36 -1.95 6.61
N GLU A 293 11.05 -2.16 6.46
CA GLU A 293 10.06 -1.77 7.46
C GLU A 293 9.07 -2.89 7.69
N LEU A 294 8.69 -3.10 8.96
CA LEU A 294 7.69 -4.07 9.35
C LEU A 294 6.70 -3.42 10.32
N TRP A 295 5.46 -3.34 9.87
CA TRP A 295 4.36 -2.72 10.59
C TRP A 295 3.39 -3.81 11.06
N LEU A 296 3.34 -4.03 12.37
CA LEU A 296 2.52 -5.01 13.08
C LEU A 296 1.55 -4.36 14.07
N TYR A 297 1.38 -3.04 14.02
CA TYR A 297 0.48 -2.34 14.93
C TYR A 297 -0.98 -2.73 14.73
N GLY A 298 -1.82 -2.51 15.76
CA GLY A 298 -3.24 -2.83 15.67
C GLY A 298 -3.51 -4.33 15.54
N ASN A 299 -2.68 -5.15 16.18
CA ASN A 299 -2.89 -6.58 16.32
C ASN A 299 -3.23 -6.92 17.78
N ARG A 300 -3.25 -8.21 18.12
CA ARG A 300 -3.55 -8.71 19.47
C ARG A 300 -2.36 -9.48 20.06
N LEU A 301 -1.14 -9.14 19.67
CA LEU A 301 0.07 -9.84 20.11
C LEU A 301 0.22 -9.69 21.62
N THR A 302 0.47 -10.80 22.31
CA THR A 302 0.56 -10.83 23.78
C THR A 302 1.98 -11.05 24.31
N HIS A 303 2.82 -11.73 23.52
CA HIS A 303 4.18 -12.08 23.90
C HIS A 303 5.08 -12.07 22.65
N LEU A 304 6.36 -11.76 22.81
CA LEU A 304 7.38 -11.92 21.76
C LEU A 304 8.41 -12.95 22.21
N GLN A 305 8.58 -14.01 21.43
CA GLN A 305 9.53 -15.09 21.72
C GLN A 305 10.88 -14.91 21.03
N ASP A 306 11.88 -15.66 21.48
CA ASP A 306 13.23 -15.61 20.92
C ASP A 306 13.26 -15.87 19.41
N GLY A 307 14.01 -15.03 18.71
CA GLY A 307 14.28 -15.17 17.28
C GLY A 307 13.07 -15.01 16.36
N VAL A 308 11.95 -14.46 16.84
CA VAL A 308 10.73 -14.26 16.02
C VAL A 308 11.00 -13.43 14.76
N PHE A 309 11.96 -12.49 14.81
CA PHE A 309 12.37 -11.65 13.67
C PHE A 309 13.76 -11.99 13.10
N ARG A 310 14.36 -13.12 13.47
CA ARG A 310 15.80 -13.39 13.26
C ARG A 310 16.29 -13.32 11.81
N ASN A 311 15.41 -13.57 10.85
CA ASN A 311 15.75 -13.57 9.43
C ASN A 311 15.66 -12.18 8.78
N LEU A 312 15.13 -11.16 9.47
CA LEU A 312 14.89 -9.82 8.93
C LEU A 312 16.12 -8.91 9.09
N THR A 313 17.27 -9.34 8.57
CA THR A 313 18.57 -8.67 8.80
C THR A 313 18.69 -7.29 8.16
N ASN A 314 17.83 -6.95 7.19
CA ASN A 314 17.78 -5.65 6.50
C ASN A 314 16.75 -4.69 7.10
N LEU A 315 16.08 -5.06 8.19
CA LEU A 315 15.03 -4.26 8.80
C LEU A 315 15.62 -3.02 9.51
N HIS A 316 15.07 -1.86 9.23
CA HIS A 316 15.43 -0.56 9.82
C HIS A 316 14.36 -0.07 10.79
N LEU A 317 13.07 -0.34 10.51
CA LEU A 317 11.95 0.09 11.34
C LEU A 317 11.05 -1.10 11.70
N LEU A 318 10.79 -1.27 13.00
CA LEU A 318 9.88 -2.28 13.53
C LEU A 318 8.80 -1.62 14.40
N VAL A 319 7.57 -1.60 13.89
CA VAL A 319 6.41 -1.01 14.60
C VAL A 319 5.50 -2.12 15.11
N ILE A 320 5.53 -2.38 16.41
CA ILE A 320 4.69 -3.38 17.10
C ILE A 320 3.83 -2.68 18.17
N SER A 321 3.57 -1.38 17.99
CA SER A 321 2.73 -0.58 18.85
C SER A 321 1.26 -1.01 18.81
N ARG A 322 0.43 -0.54 19.74
CA ARG A 322 -1.02 -0.84 19.75
C ARG A 322 -1.31 -2.35 19.68
N ASN A 323 -0.60 -3.12 20.50
CA ASN A 323 -0.81 -4.54 20.70
C ASN A 323 -1.16 -4.79 22.19
N LEU A 324 -1.11 -6.04 22.63
CA LEU A 324 -1.39 -6.46 24.01
C LEU A 324 -0.16 -7.06 24.68
N ILE A 325 1.05 -6.65 24.24
CA ILE A 325 2.30 -7.33 24.63
C ILE A 325 2.54 -7.10 26.12
N GLU A 326 2.64 -8.19 26.88
CA GLU A 326 2.94 -8.18 28.31
C GLU A 326 4.39 -8.56 28.60
N THR A 327 4.95 -9.51 27.84
CA THR A 327 6.33 -9.97 27.98
C THR A 327 7.06 -10.05 26.63
N ILE A 328 8.37 -9.87 26.70
CA ILE A 328 9.28 -9.94 25.55
C ILE A 328 10.49 -10.76 26.00
N SER A 329 10.78 -11.85 25.31
CA SER A 329 11.95 -12.68 25.60
C SER A 329 13.26 -11.93 25.27
N PRO A 330 14.37 -12.17 26.00
CA PRO A 330 15.63 -11.46 25.80
C PRO A 330 16.22 -11.58 24.38
N GLY A 331 15.93 -12.67 23.67
CA GLY A 331 16.37 -12.91 22.30
C GLY A 331 15.35 -12.55 21.22
N ALA A 332 14.26 -11.85 21.55
CA ALA A 332 13.18 -11.56 20.61
C ALA A 332 13.66 -10.75 19.38
N PHE A 333 14.60 -9.83 19.57
CA PHE A 333 15.16 -8.97 18.53
C PHE A 333 16.48 -9.49 17.94
N GLN A 334 16.91 -10.70 18.31
CA GLN A 334 18.14 -11.28 17.78
C GLN A 334 18.12 -11.32 16.24
N GLY A 335 19.21 -10.88 15.60
CA GLY A 335 19.38 -10.92 14.14
C GLY A 335 19.03 -9.59 13.44
N LEU A 336 18.40 -8.65 14.11
CA LEU A 336 18.02 -7.33 13.58
C LEU A 336 19.21 -6.35 13.53
N ILE A 337 20.29 -6.73 12.84
CA ILE A 337 21.57 -6.00 12.87
C ILE A 337 21.52 -4.57 12.31
N ASN A 338 20.57 -4.27 11.42
CA ASN A 338 20.41 -2.96 10.79
C ASN A 338 19.27 -2.13 11.39
N ILE A 339 18.65 -2.59 12.47
CA ILE A 339 17.50 -1.88 13.06
C ILE A 339 17.92 -0.52 13.59
N GLN A 340 17.12 0.49 13.28
CA GLN A 340 17.29 1.86 13.73
C GLN A 340 16.19 2.27 14.69
N GLU A 341 14.98 1.73 14.54
CA GLU A 341 13.86 2.07 15.39
C GLU A 341 13.00 0.86 15.76
N VAL A 342 12.73 0.75 17.07
CA VAL A 342 11.79 -0.22 17.63
C VAL A 342 10.69 0.53 18.37
N SER A 343 9.47 0.44 17.83
CA SER A 343 8.28 1.05 18.40
C SER A 343 7.41 0.00 19.09
N LEU A 344 7.37 0.08 20.43
CA LEU A 344 6.63 -0.78 21.35
C LEU A 344 5.57 0.00 22.15
N HIS A 345 5.27 1.24 21.76
CA HIS A 345 4.34 2.07 22.50
C HIS A 345 2.91 1.51 22.49
N THR A 346 2.11 1.92 23.47
CA THR A 346 0.71 1.50 23.57
C THR A 346 0.58 -0.03 23.62
N ASN A 347 1.29 -0.64 24.56
CA ASN A 347 1.23 -2.07 24.86
C ASN A 347 0.90 -2.27 26.36
N ARG A 348 1.16 -3.46 26.91
CA ARG A 348 0.91 -3.80 28.32
C ARG A 348 2.18 -4.26 29.03
N ILE A 349 3.34 -3.80 28.57
CA ILE A 349 4.64 -4.26 29.06
C ILE A 349 4.79 -3.82 30.52
N LYS A 350 4.99 -4.77 31.42
CA LYS A 350 5.14 -4.51 32.87
C LYS A 350 6.60 -4.45 33.30
N GLN A 351 7.43 -5.25 32.64
CA GLN A 351 8.85 -5.43 32.94
C GLN A 351 9.60 -5.67 31.63
N LEU A 352 10.86 -5.23 31.61
CA LEU A 352 11.80 -5.47 30.53
C LEU A 352 12.97 -6.26 31.10
N GLU A 353 13.30 -7.37 30.44
CA GLU A 353 14.44 -8.20 30.82
C GLU A 353 15.77 -7.49 30.52
N MET A 354 16.82 -7.89 31.24
CA MET A 354 18.17 -7.35 31.04
C MET A 354 18.68 -7.66 29.62
N GLY A 355 19.33 -6.68 28.98
CA GLY A 355 19.95 -6.89 27.66
C GLY A 355 18.99 -7.23 26.52
N ILE A 356 17.69 -6.95 26.64
CA ILE A 356 16.68 -7.24 25.60
C ILE A 356 17.00 -6.60 24.23
N PHE A 357 17.75 -5.49 24.24
CA PHE A 357 18.21 -4.80 23.02
C PHE A 357 19.68 -5.10 22.68
N SER A 358 20.28 -6.09 23.34
CA SER A 358 21.67 -6.47 23.08
C SER A 358 21.84 -6.99 21.64
N GLY A 359 22.95 -6.62 21.01
CA GLY A 359 23.23 -6.99 19.62
C GLY A 359 22.51 -6.16 18.57
N LEU A 360 21.99 -4.98 18.94
CA LEU A 360 21.37 -4.00 18.05
C LEU A 360 22.25 -2.75 17.90
N PRO A 361 23.40 -2.83 17.20
CA PRO A 361 24.42 -1.78 17.21
C PRO A 361 23.98 -0.47 16.54
N ASN A 362 23.01 -0.55 15.62
CA ASN A 362 22.51 0.59 14.85
C ASN A 362 21.23 1.20 15.42
N LEU A 363 20.73 0.70 16.56
CA LEU A 363 19.47 1.15 17.14
C LEU A 363 19.60 2.60 17.62
N VAL A 364 18.73 3.46 17.11
CA VAL A 364 18.74 4.92 17.32
C VAL A 364 17.58 5.34 18.22
N HIS A 365 16.39 4.77 18.01
CA HIS A 365 15.16 5.14 18.73
C HIS A 365 14.48 3.92 19.35
N ILE A 366 14.10 4.05 20.62
CA ILE A 366 13.26 3.09 21.33
C ILE A 366 12.03 3.82 21.85
N SER A 367 10.84 3.38 21.43
CA SER A 367 9.58 3.92 21.92
C SER A 367 8.86 2.93 22.83
N LEU A 368 8.78 3.23 24.13
CA LEU A 368 8.09 2.44 25.16
C LEU A 368 6.94 3.21 25.80
N GLU A 369 6.52 4.33 25.21
CA GLU A 369 5.36 5.12 25.64
C GLU A 369 4.14 4.25 25.99
N HIS A 370 3.34 4.67 26.98
CA HIS A 370 2.00 4.12 27.21
C HIS A 370 2.05 2.60 27.42
N ASN A 371 2.92 2.19 28.34
CA ASN A 371 3.04 0.83 28.85
C ASN A 371 2.83 0.84 30.38
N GLN A 372 3.14 -0.26 31.05
CA GLN A 372 2.93 -0.44 32.49
C GLN A 372 4.26 -0.71 33.22
N ILE A 373 5.37 -0.17 32.69
CA ILE A 373 6.70 -0.45 33.19
C ILE A 373 6.87 0.17 34.57
N LYS A 374 7.25 -0.63 35.56
CA LYS A 374 7.38 -0.19 36.98
C LYS A 374 8.80 0.12 37.41
N SER A 375 9.78 -0.54 36.80
CA SER A 375 11.19 -0.44 37.15
C SER A 375 12.05 -0.73 35.92
N LEU A 376 13.26 -0.18 35.91
CA LEU A 376 14.24 -0.34 34.84
C LEU A 376 15.55 -0.86 35.43
N SER A 377 16.27 -1.68 34.67
CA SER A 377 17.60 -2.18 35.04
C SER A 377 18.69 -1.33 34.39
N GLY A 378 19.83 -1.16 35.06
CA GLY A 378 21.03 -0.55 34.46
C GLY A 378 21.61 -1.28 33.24
N GLN A 379 21.25 -2.55 33.06
CA GLN A 379 21.70 -3.35 31.91
C GLN A 379 20.70 -3.34 30.74
N LEU A 380 19.62 -2.56 30.81
CA LEU A 380 18.64 -2.48 29.74
C LEU A 380 19.25 -2.02 28.41
N LEU A 381 20.15 -1.03 28.48
CA LEU A 381 20.82 -0.42 27.32
C LEU A 381 22.20 -1.04 27.03
N HIS A 382 22.48 -2.22 27.58
CA HIS A 382 23.72 -2.90 27.31
C HIS A 382 23.79 -3.33 25.84
N GLY A 383 24.85 -2.90 25.14
CA GLY A 383 25.10 -3.26 23.73
C GLY A 383 24.42 -2.37 22.68
N VAL A 384 23.75 -1.27 23.07
CA VAL A 384 23.15 -0.28 22.14
C VAL A 384 23.92 1.04 22.11
N SER A 385 25.03 1.06 21.38
CA SER A 385 25.95 2.21 21.36
C SER A 385 25.47 3.43 20.56
N SER A 386 24.51 3.25 19.66
CA SER A 386 24.04 4.31 18.74
C SER A 386 22.73 4.97 19.18
N LEU A 387 22.22 4.61 20.35
CA LEU A 387 20.90 5.03 20.83
C LEU A 387 20.90 6.54 21.09
N ARG A 388 19.98 7.27 20.44
CA ARG A 388 19.82 8.72 20.59
C ARG A 388 18.60 9.09 21.38
N GLN A 389 17.51 8.34 21.24
CA GLN A 389 16.24 8.66 21.89
C GLN A 389 15.66 7.44 22.59
N LEU A 390 15.31 7.63 23.87
CA LEU A 390 14.58 6.65 24.67
C LEU A 390 13.29 7.28 25.19
N ASP A 391 12.17 6.77 24.70
CA ASP A 391 10.87 7.23 25.16
C ASP A 391 10.26 6.30 26.21
N LEU A 392 10.13 6.79 27.45
CA LEU A 392 9.54 6.10 28.60
C LEU A 392 8.33 6.85 29.15
N HIS A 393 7.77 7.81 28.38
CA HIS A 393 6.68 8.60 28.89
C HIS A 393 5.42 7.76 29.12
N ASN A 394 4.55 8.22 30.02
CA ASN A 394 3.27 7.56 30.29
C ASN A 394 3.43 6.07 30.65
N ASN A 395 4.26 5.80 31.65
CA ASN A 395 4.49 4.46 32.21
C ASN A 395 4.12 4.44 33.71
N SER A 396 4.55 3.41 34.43
CA SER A 396 4.30 3.24 35.87
C SER A 396 5.58 3.37 36.70
N LEU A 397 6.57 4.13 36.22
CA LEU A 397 7.85 4.32 36.91
C LEU A 397 7.64 5.14 38.18
N ILE A 398 8.12 4.62 39.31
CA ILE A 398 8.06 5.30 40.60
C ILE A 398 9.40 5.94 40.98
N ASN A 399 10.51 5.40 40.49
CA ASN A 399 11.86 5.91 40.67
C ASN A 399 12.76 5.48 39.49
N ALA A 400 13.98 6.00 39.44
CA ALA A 400 14.99 5.60 38.46
C ALA A 400 16.28 5.25 39.22
N PRO A 401 16.75 3.98 39.17
CA PRO A 401 17.91 3.58 39.93
C PRO A 401 19.21 4.12 39.30
N GLN A 402 20.27 4.22 40.11
CA GLN A 402 21.53 4.86 39.71
C GLN A 402 22.17 4.18 38.49
N ASP A 403 22.19 2.85 38.49
CA ASP A 403 22.75 2.04 37.40
C ASP A 403 22.04 2.29 36.06
N PHE A 404 20.71 2.49 36.09
CA PHE A 404 19.95 2.91 34.91
C PHE A 404 20.34 4.32 34.45
N LEU A 405 20.41 5.29 35.37
CA LEU A 405 20.79 6.67 35.04
C LEU A 405 22.22 6.75 34.47
N ASP A 406 23.14 5.94 34.99
CA ASP A 406 24.50 5.82 34.50
C ASP A 406 24.53 5.24 33.07
N SER A 407 23.59 4.35 32.72
CA SER A 407 23.50 3.80 31.35
C SER A 407 23.05 4.83 30.29
N LEU A 408 22.45 5.96 30.70
CA LEU A 408 21.92 6.99 29.79
C LEU A 408 23.00 7.91 29.20
N GLN A 409 24.29 7.65 29.44
CA GLN A 409 25.38 8.49 28.88
C GLN A 409 25.32 8.55 27.35
N VAL A 410 24.95 7.45 26.69
CA VAL A 410 24.88 7.33 25.23
C VAL A 410 23.68 8.06 24.62
N VAL A 411 22.62 8.31 25.40
CA VAL A 411 21.34 8.84 24.91
C VAL A 411 21.36 10.36 24.86
N ASN A 412 20.83 10.94 23.78
CA ASN A 412 20.71 12.39 23.60
C ASN A 412 19.41 12.93 24.19
N GLU A 413 18.31 12.18 24.10
CA GLU A 413 17.00 12.60 24.58
C GLU A 413 16.26 11.45 25.28
N VAL A 414 15.73 11.74 26.47
CA VAL A 414 14.93 10.84 27.29
C VAL A 414 13.61 11.51 27.64
N LEU A 415 12.51 10.83 27.36
CA LEU A 415 11.16 11.30 27.68
C LEU A 415 10.66 10.55 28.92
N LEU A 416 10.45 11.28 30.03
CA LEU A 416 10.12 10.71 31.35
C LEU A 416 8.79 11.21 31.92
N ALA A 417 8.12 12.12 31.23
CA ALA A 417 6.88 12.73 31.68
C ALA A 417 5.76 11.69 31.88
N MET A 418 4.74 12.06 32.66
CA MET A 418 3.56 11.22 32.91
C MET A 418 3.89 9.87 33.55
N ASN A 419 4.85 9.83 34.47
CA ASN A 419 5.12 8.67 35.32
C ASN A 419 4.73 8.99 36.78
N PRO A 420 4.28 8.00 37.56
CA PRO A 420 3.86 8.18 38.95
C PRO A 420 5.04 8.29 39.92
N TRP A 421 5.91 9.28 39.71
CA TRP A 421 7.13 9.47 40.50
C TRP A 421 6.83 9.58 42.00
N ARG A 422 7.54 8.78 42.80
CA ARG A 422 7.48 8.78 44.26
C ARG A 422 8.66 9.58 44.80
N CYS A 423 8.36 10.76 45.33
CA CYS A 423 9.33 11.71 45.82
C CYS A 423 9.68 11.48 47.29
N ASP A 424 10.25 10.31 47.56
CA ASP A 424 10.95 9.98 48.79
C ASP A 424 12.48 9.97 48.55
N ARG A 425 13.27 9.43 49.47
CA ARG A 425 14.74 9.38 49.34
C ARG A 425 15.23 8.72 48.05
N ASP A 426 14.46 7.81 47.45
CA ASP A 426 14.87 7.14 46.22
C ASP A 426 14.84 8.09 45.00
N ILE A 427 14.09 9.20 45.06
CA ILE A 427 13.98 10.15 43.93
C ILE A 427 15.21 11.03 43.76
N ILE A 428 16.02 11.19 44.82
CA ILE A 428 17.16 12.11 44.86
C ILE A 428 18.10 11.88 43.67
N LYS A 429 18.37 10.61 43.35
CA LYS A 429 19.23 10.22 42.22
C LYS A 429 18.71 10.73 40.88
N LEU A 430 17.40 10.57 40.64
CA LEU A 430 16.77 11.06 39.42
C LEU A 430 16.77 12.59 39.36
N ARG A 431 16.43 13.25 40.47
CA ARG A 431 16.45 14.72 40.59
C ARG A 431 17.83 15.26 40.22
N ASP A 432 18.87 14.76 40.87
CA ASP A 432 20.23 15.24 40.71
C ASP A 432 20.73 14.98 39.28
N TRP A 433 20.44 13.80 38.74
CA TRP A 433 20.75 13.48 37.34
C TRP A 433 20.06 14.44 36.36
N MET A 434 18.79 14.80 36.59
CA MET A 434 18.05 15.76 35.74
C MET A 434 18.62 17.17 35.83
N LEU A 435 19.07 17.59 37.03
CA LEU A 435 19.72 18.90 37.22
C LEU A 435 21.07 18.98 36.52
N LEU A 436 21.82 17.87 36.49
CA LEU A 436 23.10 17.76 35.78
C LEU A 436 22.93 17.61 34.26
N ASN A 437 21.83 17.01 33.79
CA ASN A 437 21.59 16.70 32.38
C ASN A 437 20.30 17.33 31.81
N PRO A 438 20.05 18.63 31.98
CA PRO A 438 18.76 19.23 31.62
C PRO A 438 18.49 19.20 30.10
N HIS A 439 19.55 19.21 29.28
CA HIS A 439 19.46 19.14 27.82
C HIS A 439 19.06 17.75 27.30
N LYS A 440 19.21 16.71 28.12
CA LYS A 440 18.83 15.33 27.75
C LYS A 440 17.36 15.02 28.04
N VAL A 441 16.67 15.85 28.80
CA VAL A 441 15.32 15.54 29.28
C VAL A 441 14.34 16.49 28.65
N ALA A 442 13.52 16.00 27.74
CA ALA A 442 12.50 16.82 27.12
C ALA A 442 11.38 17.17 28.12
N ASN A 443 10.90 18.42 28.05
CA ASN A 443 9.79 18.91 28.87
C ASN A 443 9.97 18.68 30.38
N LEU A 444 11.13 19.06 30.94
CA LEU A 444 11.44 18.99 32.38
C LEU A 444 10.34 19.52 33.31
N SER A 445 9.56 20.51 32.86
CA SER A 445 8.46 21.11 33.62
C SER A 445 7.27 20.16 33.85
N LEU A 446 7.15 19.11 33.05
CA LEU A 446 6.09 18.10 33.13
C LEU A 446 6.45 16.92 34.05
N ILE A 447 7.70 16.86 34.53
CA ILE A 447 8.17 15.77 35.40
C ILE A 447 7.94 16.17 36.85
N LYS A 448 6.86 15.62 37.41
CA LYS A 448 6.33 16.00 38.71
C LYS A 448 6.12 14.79 39.61
N CYS A 449 6.19 15.01 40.91
CA CYS A 449 5.85 14.05 41.92
C CYS A 449 4.35 13.70 41.87
N GLN A 450 4.03 12.43 42.09
CA GLN A 450 2.66 11.97 42.31
C GLN A 450 2.44 11.55 43.77
N SER A 451 3.49 11.07 44.43
CA SER A 451 3.45 10.69 45.84
C SER A 451 4.72 11.18 46.54
N PRO A 452 4.70 11.41 47.87
CA PRO A 452 3.53 11.38 48.76
C PRO A 452 2.56 12.56 48.49
N PRO A 453 1.34 12.54 49.06
CA PRO A 453 0.33 13.58 48.80
C PRO A 453 0.79 15.02 49.08
N ALA A 454 1.68 15.22 50.07
CA ALA A 454 2.25 16.52 50.40
C ALA A 454 3.10 17.14 49.28
N LEU A 455 3.68 16.29 48.43
CA LEU A 455 4.50 16.69 47.29
C LEU A 455 3.77 16.47 45.95
N ASN A 456 2.47 16.17 45.95
CA ASN A 456 1.78 15.90 44.69
C ASN A 456 1.80 17.12 43.75
N ALA A 457 2.08 16.86 42.47
CA ALA A 457 2.24 17.83 41.40
C ALA A 457 3.39 18.84 41.56
N THR A 458 4.27 18.67 42.55
CA THR A 458 5.50 19.45 42.65
C THR A 458 6.51 18.97 41.62
N LYS A 459 7.26 19.89 41.02
CA LYS A 459 8.27 19.57 40.02
C LYS A 459 9.50 18.99 40.72
N ILE A 460 9.98 17.84 40.24
CA ILE A 460 11.04 17.08 40.93
C ILE A 460 12.32 17.93 41.08
N THR A 461 12.69 18.68 40.05
CA THR A 461 13.90 19.52 40.02
C THR A 461 13.84 20.74 40.92
N ASP A 462 12.68 21.05 41.52
CA ASP A 462 12.52 22.17 42.45
C ASP A 462 12.65 21.72 43.92
N LEU A 463 12.76 20.41 44.19
CA LEU A 463 12.80 19.85 45.55
C LEU A 463 14.19 19.87 46.17
N THR A 464 14.28 20.31 47.42
CA THR A 464 15.48 20.16 48.26
C THR A 464 15.49 18.83 49.01
N ASP A 465 16.64 18.46 49.58
CA ASP A 465 16.74 17.25 50.43
C ASP A 465 15.82 17.34 51.65
N GLN A 466 15.65 18.54 52.20
CA GLN A 466 14.75 18.78 53.34
C GLN A 466 13.28 18.54 52.97
N ASP A 467 12.86 18.96 51.78
CA ASP A 467 11.48 18.74 51.30
C ASP A 467 11.16 17.24 51.19
N ILE A 468 12.16 16.46 50.74
CA ILE A 468 12.05 15.00 50.56
C ILE A 468 12.06 14.29 51.93
N ASP A 469 12.96 14.68 52.83
CA ASP A 469 13.10 14.08 54.16
C ASP A 469 11.97 14.45 55.14
N ALA A 470 11.30 15.58 54.93
CA ALA A 470 10.16 16.01 55.76
C ALA A 470 8.90 15.15 55.55
N THR A 471 8.93 14.19 54.63
CA THR A 471 7.83 13.26 54.38
C THR A 471 7.89 12.09 55.39
N PRO A 472 6.84 11.83 56.20
CA PRO A 472 6.92 10.84 57.27
C PRO A 472 7.10 9.43 56.71
N SER A 473 8.25 8.80 56.99
CA SER A 473 8.47 7.37 56.78
C SER A 473 7.65 6.58 57.81
N HIS A 474 6.78 5.69 57.36
CA HIS A 474 6.02 4.70 58.13
C HIS A 474 5.02 5.21 59.19
N ALA A 475 3.73 5.00 58.90
CA ALA A 475 2.81 4.47 59.89
C ALA A 475 2.42 3.04 59.47
N PRO A 476 2.73 2.00 60.26
CA PRO A 476 2.08 0.70 60.11
C PRO A 476 0.66 0.83 60.67
N SER A 477 -0.34 0.74 59.79
CA SER A 477 -1.73 0.58 60.20
C SER A 477 -1.94 -0.83 60.76
N VAL A 478 -1.53 -1.06 62.01
CA VAL A 478 -2.03 -2.16 62.83
C VAL A 478 -3.38 -1.72 63.38
N ILE A 479 -4.47 -2.32 62.90
CA ILE A 479 -5.71 -2.41 63.66
C ILE A 479 -6.04 -3.90 63.79
N PRO A 480 -6.39 -4.41 64.98
CA PRO A 480 -6.47 -5.86 65.24
C PRO A 480 -7.75 -6.47 64.69
N TYR A 481 -7.63 -7.75 64.34
CA TYR A 481 -8.73 -8.70 64.22
C TYR A 481 -9.66 -8.64 65.45
N SER A 482 -10.97 -8.53 65.22
CA SER A 482 -11.98 -9.16 66.06
C SER A 482 -12.95 -9.95 65.18
N GLN A 483 -13.08 -11.23 65.53
CA GLN A 483 -14.02 -12.17 64.95
C GLN A 483 -15.45 -11.81 65.36
N SER A 484 -16.40 -11.85 64.44
CA SER A 484 -17.75 -12.33 64.77
C SER A 484 -18.43 -12.94 63.54
N GLN A 485 -18.99 -14.12 63.79
CA GLN A 485 -19.61 -15.03 62.86
C GLN A 485 -20.89 -14.48 62.22
N SER A 486 -21.21 -15.05 61.06
CA SER A 486 -22.48 -15.03 60.33
C SER A 486 -23.73 -15.31 61.19
N PRO A 487 -24.91 -14.94 60.69
CA PRO A 487 -25.84 -16.00 60.31
C PRO A 487 -26.47 -15.83 58.92
N THR A 488 -26.70 -16.99 58.32
CA THR A 488 -27.44 -17.32 57.10
C THR A 488 -28.86 -16.75 57.04
N ASP A 489 -29.33 -16.32 55.86
CA ASP A 489 -30.58 -16.86 55.31
C ASP A 489 -30.78 -16.69 53.78
N LYS A 490 -31.73 -17.47 53.26
CA LYS A 490 -31.86 -18.06 51.93
C LYS A 490 -32.41 -17.18 50.79
N ARG A 491 -32.05 -17.60 49.56
CA ARG A 491 -32.79 -17.65 48.27
C ARG A 491 -33.75 -16.50 47.89
N ARG A 492 -33.46 -15.88 46.72
CA ARG A 492 -34.31 -15.93 45.50
C ARG A 492 -33.64 -15.25 44.29
N ARG A 493 -33.66 -15.93 43.13
CA ARG A 493 -33.68 -15.35 41.76
C ARG A 493 -35.14 -15.46 41.24
N PRO A 494 -35.56 -14.87 40.10
CA PRO A 494 -34.85 -13.98 39.14
C PRO A 494 -35.67 -12.71 38.77
N HIS A 495 -35.12 -11.81 37.92
CA HIS A 495 -35.74 -11.26 36.69
C HIS A 495 -34.93 -10.05 36.15
N THR A 496 -34.50 -10.15 34.88
CA THR A 496 -34.22 -9.06 33.92
C THR A 496 -35.56 -8.41 33.46
N PRO A 497 -35.66 -7.20 32.83
CA PRO A 497 -34.71 -6.59 31.87
C PRO A 497 -34.58 -5.03 31.78
N SER A 498 -33.63 -4.63 30.92
CA SER A 498 -33.60 -3.44 30.03
C SER A 498 -33.05 -2.07 30.52
N GLY A 499 -31.85 -1.76 30.02
CA GLY A 499 -31.57 -0.67 29.07
C GLY A 499 -31.73 0.80 29.49
N LYS A 500 -30.61 1.49 29.74
CA LYS A 500 -30.41 2.91 29.37
C LYS A 500 -28.94 3.25 29.05
N ARG A 501 -28.72 3.52 27.76
CA ARG A 501 -27.98 4.65 27.16
C ARG A 501 -26.88 5.31 28.00
N SER A 502 -25.62 5.06 27.65
CA SER A 502 -24.47 5.88 28.04
C SER A 502 -24.12 6.87 26.92
N THR A 503 -23.98 8.13 27.31
CA THR A 503 -23.54 9.28 26.52
C THR A 503 -22.02 9.26 26.30
N PRO A 504 -21.49 9.70 25.14
CA PRO A 504 -20.06 9.83 24.92
C PRO A 504 -19.53 11.16 25.51
N VAL A 505 -18.39 11.10 26.21
CA VAL A 505 -17.65 12.25 26.76
C VAL A 505 -16.42 12.51 25.86
N PRO A 506 -15.99 13.78 25.68
CA PRO A 506 -15.32 14.26 24.47
C PRO A 506 -13.84 13.90 24.38
N ALA A 507 -13.39 13.64 23.16
CA ALA A 507 -11.98 13.50 22.80
C ALA A 507 -11.25 14.85 22.90
N THR A 508 -10.32 14.96 23.84
CA THR A 508 -9.33 16.05 23.87
C THR A 508 -8.11 15.69 23.02
N ARG A 509 -8.01 16.36 21.87
CA ARG A 509 -6.79 16.80 21.15
C ARG A 509 -5.53 15.95 21.39
N ALA A 510 -5.40 14.89 20.59
CA ALA A 510 -4.09 14.41 20.18
C ALA A 510 -3.56 15.34 19.07
N THR A 511 -2.35 15.83 19.26
CA THR A 511 -1.61 16.66 18.33
C THR A 511 -1.47 15.93 17.00
N THR A 512 -2.16 16.43 15.99
CA THR A 512 -1.97 16.05 14.60
C THR A 512 -0.55 16.38 14.18
N ALA A 513 0.35 15.40 14.22
CA ALA A 513 1.49 15.38 13.32
C ALA A 513 0.93 15.13 11.90
N PRO A 514 1.36 15.90 10.90
CA PRO A 514 0.82 15.80 9.55
C PRO A 514 1.13 14.41 9.00
N GLU A 515 0.14 13.77 8.40
CA GLU A 515 0.31 12.63 7.51
C GLU A 515 1.28 13.03 6.40
N GLN A 516 2.56 12.77 6.62
CA GLN A 516 3.55 12.52 5.57
C GLN A 516 3.79 11.01 5.51
N GLY A 517 2.70 10.26 5.33
CA GLY A 517 2.76 9.02 4.56
C GLY A 517 3.05 9.43 3.12
N GLY A 518 4.33 9.51 2.79
CA GLY A 518 4.81 9.71 1.44
C GLY A 518 4.49 8.51 0.56
N ASP A 519 3.21 8.31 0.26
CA ASP A 519 2.75 7.57 -0.92
C ASP A 519 3.04 8.44 -2.15
N THR A 520 4.33 8.64 -2.43
CA THR A 520 4.77 9.12 -3.74
C THR A 520 4.46 8.03 -4.76
N HIS A 521 3.49 8.36 -5.63
CA HIS A 521 2.96 7.63 -6.78
C HIS A 521 1.73 6.72 -6.55
N THR A 522 0.64 7.33 -6.05
CA THR A 522 -0.71 7.10 -6.59
C THR A 522 -1.16 8.31 -7.42
N ARG A 523 -0.58 8.43 -8.62
CA ARG A 523 -1.21 9.08 -9.78
C ARG A 523 -1.03 8.17 -10.99
N ASP A 524 -1.47 6.92 -10.87
CA ASP A 524 -1.93 6.19 -12.04
C ASP A 524 -3.41 6.58 -12.22
N ILE A 525 -3.64 7.75 -12.83
CA ILE A 525 -4.85 7.90 -13.63
C ILE A 525 -4.67 6.86 -14.72
N VAL A 526 -5.34 5.71 -14.60
CA VAL A 526 -5.40 4.70 -15.63
C VAL A 526 -6.16 5.33 -16.80
N SER A 527 -5.45 6.11 -17.61
CA SER A 527 -5.79 6.33 -19.00
C SER A 527 -5.71 4.95 -19.66
N CYS A 528 -6.76 4.54 -20.37
CA CYS A 528 -6.63 3.40 -21.25
C CYS A 528 -5.44 3.64 -22.19
N GLY A 529 -4.59 2.62 -22.35
CA GLY A 529 -3.69 2.55 -23.51
C GLY A 529 -2.48 3.49 -23.56
N LEU A 530 -1.78 3.75 -22.46
CA LEU A 530 -0.34 4.06 -22.54
C LEU A 530 0.48 3.02 -21.76
N SER A 531 0.37 1.77 -22.22
CA SER A 531 1.36 0.73 -21.90
C SER A 531 2.71 1.09 -22.53
N LYS A 532 3.79 0.59 -21.93
CA LYS A 532 5.21 1.00 -22.03
C LYS A 532 5.85 1.02 -23.44
N HIS A 533 5.11 0.74 -24.51
CA HIS A 533 5.62 0.70 -25.88
C HIS A 533 6.04 2.06 -26.45
N THR A 534 5.41 3.16 -26.02
CA THR A 534 5.78 4.50 -26.49
C THR A 534 7.21 4.86 -26.08
N HIS A 535 7.68 4.40 -24.91
CA HIS A 535 9.02 4.66 -24.43
C HIS A 535 10.11 3.88 -25.20
N LEU A 536 9.82 2.64 -25.59
CA LEU A 536 10.76 1.81 -26.36
C LEU A 536 10.93 2.33 -27.80
N ILE A 537 9.84 2.79 -28.43
CA ILE A 537 9.88 3.39 -29.77
C ILE A 537 10.58 4.75 -29.72
N THR A 538 10.32 5.60 -28.71
CA THR A 538 11.08 6.84 -28.54
C THR A 538 12.57 6.59 -28.27
N ALA A 539 12.94 5.52 -27.55
CA ALA A 539 14.33 5.18 -27.31
C ALA A 539 15.06 4.67 -28.58
N LEU A 540 14.38 3.91 -29.44
CA LEU A 540 14.91 3.47 -30.74
C LEU A 540 15.04 4.63 -31.73
N VAL A 541 14.08 5.56 -31.75
CA VAL A 541 14.14 6.76 -32.59
C VAL A 541 15.22 7.72 -32.10
N CYS A 542 15.37 7.90 -30.78
CA CYS A 542 16.44 8.73 -30.21
C CYS A 542 17.83 8.14 -30.47
N THR A 543 18.01 6.81 -30.37
CA THR A 543 19.30 6.17 -30.68
C THR A 543 19.64 6.22 -32.18
N ALA A 544 18.65 6.11 -33.07
CA ALA A 544 18.84 6.32 -34.51
C ALA A 544 19.21 7.79 -34.86
N ILE A 545 18.60 8.76 -34.18
CA ILE A 545 18.92 10.19 -34.38
C ILE A 545 20.32 10.50 -33.85
N ILE A 546 20.68 10.03 -32.65
CA ILE A 546 22.01 10.24 -32.06
C ILE A 546 23.11 9.59 -32.91
N THR A 547 22.89 8.37 -33.42
CA THR A 547 23.86 7.70 -34.31
C THR A 547 24.02 8.42 -35.64
N SER A 548 22.94 8.96 -36.22
CA SER A 548 22.99 9.80 -37.43
C SER A 548 23.77 11.11 -37.21
N PHE A 549 23.59 11.78 -36.08
CA PHE A 549 24.36 12.98 -35.72
C PHE A 549 25.85 12.68 -35.48
N VAL A 550 26.17 11.55 -34.84
CA VAL A 550 27.57 11.13 -34.62
C VAL A 550 28.25 10.80 -35.96
N ILE A 551 27.56 10.11 -36.87
CA ILE A 551 28.09 9.81 -38.21
C ILE A 551 28.29 11.11 -39.01
N CYS A 552 27.33 12.04 -38.98
CA CYS A 552 27.47 13.34 -39.63
C CYS A 552 28.64 14.16 -39.04
N PHE A 553 28.84 14.14 -37.72
CA PHE A 553 29.94 14.84 -37.06
C PHE A 553 31.30 14.22 -37.39
N ILE A 554 31.40 12.89 -37.48
CA ILE A 554 32.61 12.19 -37.90
C ILE A 554 32.93 12.49 -39.37
N CYS A 555 31.93 12.44 -40.26
CA CYS A 555 32.09 12.80 -41.68
C CYS A 555 32.50 14.27 -41.86
N TRP A 556 31.92 15.18 -41.07
CA TRP A 556 32.28 16.60 -41.09
C TRP A 556 33.73 16.83 -40.63
N ASN A 557 34.17 16.17 -39.54
CA ASN A 557 35.54 16.26 -39.07
C ASN A 557 36.55 15.64 -40.04
N ARG A 558 36.18 14.56 -40.76
CA ARG A 558 37.02 13.95 -41.81
C ARG A 558 37.22 14.92 -42.97
N LYS A 559 36.14 15.54 -43.46
CA LYS A 559 36.17 16.55 -44.53
C LYS A 559 36.97 17.81 -44.14
N ARG A 560 36.92 18.19 -42.85
CA ARG A 560 37.71 19.31 -42.29
C ARG A 560 39.20 18.98 -42.14
N ARG A 561 39.56 17.70 -41.93
CA ARG A 561 40.96 17.22 -41.93
C ARG A 561 41.55 17.19 -43.33
N ASP A 562 40.79 16.72 -44.32
CA ASP A 562 41.27 16.67 -45.71
C ASP A 562 41.46 18.08 -46.30
N SER A 563 40.60 19.03 -45.93
CA SER A 563 40.74 20.44 -46.33
C SER A 563 41.98 21.14 -45.73
N ARG A 564 42.57 20.61 -44.64
CA ARG A 564 43.80 21.16 -44.04
C ARG A 564 45.09 20.56 -44.63
N ASN A 565 45.00 19.44 -45.35
CA ASN A 565 46.16 18.79 -45.96
C ASN A 565 46.48 19.30 -47.38
N LEU A 566 45.61 20.10 -48.00
CA LEU A 566 45.82 20.70 -49.33
C LEU A 566 46.57 22.05 -49.33
N GLN A 567 47.13 22.50 -48.20
CA GLN A 567 47.84 23.79 -48.08
C GLN A 567 49.29 23.68 -47.59
N ARG A 568 50.05 22.63 -47.98
CA ARG A 568 51.51 22.59 -47.75
C ARG A 568 52.28 22.59 -49.08
N PRO A 569 53.24 23.52 -49.29
CA PRO A 569 54.07 23.55 -50.50
C PRO A 569 55.16 22.43 -50.43
N PRO A 570 55.71 22.01 -51.59
CA PRO A 570 56.60 20.84 -51.65
C PRO A 570 57.98 21.19 -51.08
N LYS A 571 58.52 20.30 -50.23
CA LYS A 571 59.91 20.36 -49.78
C LYS A 571 60.79 19.50 -50.70
N THR A 572 61.85 20.13 -51.16
CA THR A 572 62.96 19.65 -51.99
C THR A 572 63.74 18.50 -51.35
N SER A 573 64.12 17.54 -52.19
CA SER A 573 65.06 16.45 -51.93
C SER A 573 66.51 16.97 -51.86
N SER A 574 67.29 16.56 -50.86
CA SER A 574 68.73 16.75 -50.80
C SER A 574 69.46 15.43 -51.09
N VAL A 575 70.27 15.46 -52.14
CA VAL A 575 71.28 14.46 -52.50
C VAL A 575 72.63 14.99 -51.99
N ILE A 576 73.33 14.13 -51.22
CA ILE A 576 74.70 14.23 -50.66
C ILE A 576 74.95 15.34 -49.65
#